data_AF-A0A1L7GTP5-F1
#
_entry.id   AF-A0A1L7GTP5-F1
#
_cell.length_a   1.000
_cell.length_b   1.000
_cell.length_c   1.000
_cell.angle_alpha   90.00
_cell.angle_beta   90.00
_cell.angle_gamma   90.00
#
_symmetry.space_group_name_H-M   'P 1'
#
loop_
_entity.id
_entity.type
_entity.pdbx_description
1 polymer ?
#
loop_
_entity_poly.entity_id
_entity_poly.type
_entity_poly.pdbx_seq_one_letter_code
_entity_poly.pdbx_strand_id
1 'polypeptide(L)'
;MGVRIKIEGSLPGELLSKQAIAKGQYVLASQAMGDMDQFVPYSVKNHTHLANTASISDDGMHITYTTPYAKAQFYGMITDRKGRQHPIVNYTLSEHHQATKRWDLKAKSLYMDSWEKIVAQTLLGDDTHGS
;
A
#
# COMPACT_ATOMS: atom_id res chain seq x y z
N MET A 1 7.25 -5.70 6.65
CA MET A 1 5.96 -5.16 7.18
C MET A 1 4.95 -5.23 6.06
N GLY A 2 3.75 -5.78 6.30
CA GLY A 2 2.72 -5.91 5.28
C GLY A 2 1.55 -4.97 5.55
N VAL A 3 1.11 -4.25 4.51
CA VAL A 3 -0.14 -3.47 4.50
C VAL A 3 -1.20 -4.26 3.76
N ARG A 4 -2.37 -4.43 4.38
CA ARG A 4 -3.53 -5.09 3.76
C ARG A 4 -4.54 -4.05 3.29
N ILE A 5 -4.88 -4.08 2.01
CA ILE A 5 -6.00 -3.29 1.47
C ILE A 5 -7.23 -4.19 1.41
N LYS A 6 -8.37 -3.69 1.89
CA LYS A 6 -9.67 -4.38 1.84
C LYS A 6 -10.71 -3.41 1.30
N ILE A 7 -11.48 -3.89 0.33
CA ILE A 7 -12.71 -3.28 -0.17
C ILE A 7 -13.85 -4.22 0.20
N GLU A 8 -14.94 -3.67 0.72
CA GLU A 8 -16.13 -4.42 1.10
C GLU A 8 -17.26 -4.08 0.12
N GLY A 9 -17.87 -5.09 -0.50
CA GLY A 9 -18.93 -4.91 -1.49
C GLY A 9 -19.66 -6.22 -1.80
N SER A 10 -20.91 -6.12 -2.27
CA SER A 10 -21.74 -7.27 -2.68
C SER A 10 -21.75 -7.38 -4.20
N LEU A 11 -21.30 -8.52 -4.74
CA LEU A 11 -21.19 -8.77 -6.18
C LEU A 11 -22.00 -10.02 -6.61
N PRO A 12 -22.60 -10.01 -7.81
CA PRO A 12 -23.22 -11.19 -8.43
C PRO A 12 -22.28 -12.41 -8.50
N GLY A 13 -22.83 -13.62 -8.37
CA GLY A 13 -22.07 -14.88 -8.24
C GLY A 13 -21.08 -15.22 -9.37
N GLU A 14 -21.33 -14.76 -10.60
CA GLU A 14 -20.43 -14.97 -11.75
C GLU A 14 -19.17 -14.08 -11.67
N LEU A 15 -19.28 -12.90 -11.04
CA LEU A 15 -18.14 -12.01 -10.75
C LEU A 15 -17.29 -12.52 -9.58
N LEU A 16 -17.78 -13.53 -8.85
CA LEU A 16 -17.13 -14.13 -7.67
C LEU A 16 -16.29 -15.38 -8.02
N SER A 17 -15.98 -15.62 -9.29
CA SER A 17 -15.01 -16.67 -9.63
C SER A 17 -13.68 -16.38 -8.94
N LYS A 18 -13.00 -17.42 -8.44
CA LYS A 18 -11.71 -17.27 -7.74
C LYS A 18 -10.69 -16.51 -8.59
N GLN A 19 -10.73 -16.68 -9.91
CA GLN A 19 -9.85 -16.01 -10.85
C GLN A 19 -10.17 -14.52 -11.02
N ALA A 20 -11.45 -14.15 -11.12
CA ALA A 20 -11.86 -12.74 -11.18
C ALA A 20 -11.51 -12.00 -9.88
N ILE A 21 -11.73 -12.65 -8.73
CA ILE A 21 -11.35 -12.10 -7.41
C ILE A 21 -9.83 -11.90 -7.33
N ALA A 22 -9.04 -12.91 -7.72
CA ALA A 22 -7.57 -12.80 -7.68
C ALA A 22 -7.06 -11.68 -8.61
N LYS A 23 -7.64 -11.55 -9.81
CA LYS A 23 -7.32 -10.45 -10.74
C LYS A 23 -7.66 -9.09 -10.13
N GLY A 24 -8.85 -8.93 -9.57
CA GLY A 24 -9.28 -7.70 -8.90
C GLY A 24 -8.39 -7.33 -7.72
N GLN A 25 -7.97 -8.31 -6.91
CA GLN A 25 -7.03 -8.10 -5.79
C GLN A 25 -5.66 -7.64 -6.29
N TYR A 26 -5.11 -8.26 -7.33
CA TYR A 26 -3.82 -7.87 -7.88
C TYR A 26 -3.84 -6.46 -8.49
N VAL A 27 -4.87 -6.12 -9.25
CA VAL A 27 -5.05 -4.78 -9.83
C VAL A 27 -5.19 -3.74 -8.71
N LEU A 28 -6.01 -4.03 -7.70
CA LEU A 28 -6.14 -3.18 -6.51
C LEU A 28 -4.80 -2.95 -5.81
N ALA A 29 -4.05 -4.03 -5.55
CA ALA A 29 -2.76 -3.92 -4.88
C ALA A 29 -1.75 -3.14 -5.72
N SER A 30 -1.76 -3.30 -7.04
CA SER A 30 -0.90 -2.54 -7.96
C SER A 30 -1.22 -1.05 -7.94
N GLN A 31 -2.50 -0.69 -8.06
CA GLN A 31 -2.92 0.71 -8.00
C GLN A 31 -2.63 1.33 -6.63
N ALA A 32 -2.99 0.63 -5.55
CA ALA A 32 -2.76 1.10 -4.19
C ALA A 32 -1.26 1.26 -3.89
N MET A 33 -0.40 0.39 -4.44
CA MET A 33 1.05 0.51 -4.29
C MET A 33 1.57 1.81 -4.91
N GLY A 34 1.14 2.15 -6.13
CA GLY A 34 1.51 3.41 -6.79
C GLY A 34 0.95 4.63 -6.07
N ASP A 35 -0.32 4.61 -5.69
CA ASP A 35 -0.96 5.73 -4.99
C ASP A 35 -0.36 6.00 -3.60
N MET A 36 0.05 4.92 -2.90
CA MET A 36 0.68 5.03 -1.58
C MET A 36 2.10 5.56 -1.64
N ASP A 37 2.81 5.39 -2.77
CA ASP A 37 4.25 5.65 -2.88
C ASP A 37 4.61 7.06 -2.37
N GLN A 38 3.90 8.09 -2.83
CA GLN A 38 4.09 9.49 -2.44
C GLN A 38 3.96 9.79 -0.92
N PHE A 39 3.38 8.86 -0.16
CA PHE A 39 3.20 8.96 1.30
C PHE A 39 4.20 8.08 2.07
N VAL A 40 4.90 7.16 1.40
CA VAL A 40 5.91 6.30 2.01
C VAL A 40 7.14 7.15 2.33
N PRO A 41 7.60 7.21 3.60
CA PRO A 41 8.77 8.00 3.94
C PRO A 41 10.03 7.54 3.20
N TYR A 42 10.67 8.49 2.52
CA TYR A 42 11.95 8.25 1.86
C TYR A 42 13.07 8.21 2.91
N SER A 43 13.80 7.10 2.97
CA SER A 43 14.98 7.00 3.83
C SER A 43 16.23 7.27 3.02
N VAL A 44 16.92 8.36 3.34
CA VAL A 44 18.23 8.75 2.76
C VAL A 44 19.42 8.15 3.52
N LYS A 45 19.19 7.57 4.71
CA LYS A 45 20.28 7.09 5.58
C LYS A 45 20.79 5.69 5.25
N ASN A 46 19.99 4.87 4.58
CA ASN A 46 20.37 3.51 4.21
C ASN A 46 20.05 3.33 2.73
N HIS A 47 21.04 2.91 1.95
CA HIS A 47 21.07 2.82 0.48
C HIS A 47 19.90 2.08 -0.20
N THR A 48 19.00 1.44 0.57
CA THR A 48 17.77 0.81 0.08
C THR A 48 16.58 1.65 0.51
N HIS A 49 15.90 2.28 -0.45
CA HIS A 49 14.75 3.14 -0.19
C HIS A 49 13.49 2.31 0.06
N LEU A 50 12.76 2.63 1.12
CA LEU A 50 11.53 1.93 1.53
C LEU A 50 10.50 1.84 0.41
N ALA A 51 10.27 2.96 -0.30
CA ALA A 51 9.44 3.06 -1.49
C ALA A 51 9.78 1.97 -2.53
N ASN A 52 11.07 1.82 -2.84
CA ASN A 52 11.58 0.88 -3.84
C ASN A 52 11.59 -0.59 -3.38
N THR A 53 11.11 -0.90 -2.18
CA THR A 53 11.03 -2.27 -1.66
C THR A 53 9.61 -2.80 -1.54
N ALA A 54 8.62 -2.03 -2.01
CA ALA A 54 7.24 -2.49 -2.07
C ALA A 54 7.12 -3.65 -3.07
N SER A 55 6.55 -4.76 -2.62
CA SER A 55 6.18 -5.88 -3.48
C SER A 55 4.79 -6.38 -3.11
N ILE A 56 4.02 -6.78 -4.11
CA ILE A 56 2.72 -7.42 -3.90
C ILE A 56 2.97 -8.89 -3.54
N SER A 57 2.28 -9.42 -2.54
CA SER A 57 2.34 -10.85 -2.20
C SER A 57 1.76 -11.71 -3.32
N ASP A 58 2.15 -12.99 -3.38
CA ASP A 58 1.69 -13.92 -4.41
C ASP A 58 0.16 -14.08 -4.46
N ASP A 59 -0.53 -13.84 -3.34
CA ASP A 59 -1.99 -13.86 -3.23
C ASP A 59 -2.66 -12.54 -3.63
N GLY A 60 -1.89 -11.50 -3.97
CA GLY A 60 -2.40 -10.16 -4.31
C GLY A 60 -3.03 -9.40 -3.13
N MET A 61 -2.98 -9.94 -1.91
CA MET A 61 -3.74 -9.40 -0.78
C MET A 61 -2.95 -8.38 0.05
N HIS A 62 -1.62 -8.35 -0.08
CA HIS A 62 -0.74 -7.54 0.75
C HIS A 62 0.32 -6.83 -0.08
N ILE A 63 0.61 -5.59 0.32
CA ILE A 63 1.78 -4.86 -0.14
C ILE A 63 2.82 -4.96 0.97
N THR A 64 3.94 -5.61 0.68
CA THR A 64 5.02 -5.90 1.62
C THR A 64 6.18 -4.95 1.42
N TYR A 65 6.65 -4.39 2.52
CA TYR A 65 7.88 -3.61 2.59
C TYR A 65 8.93 -4.40 3.37
N THR A 66 10.02 -4.79 2.72
CA THR A 66 11.00 -5.75 3.26
C THR A 66 12.11 -5.13 4.10
N THR A 67 12.24 -3.80 4.11
CA THR A 67 13.32 -3.15 4.87
C THR A 67 13.13 -3.27 6.39
N PRO A 68 14.21 -3.44 7.18
CA PRO A 68 14.13 -3.61 8.64
C PRO A 68 13.45 -2.46 9.38
N TYR A 69 13.55 -1.24 8.84
CA TYR A 69 13.01 -0.03 9.45
C TYR A 69 11.58 0.30 8.97
N ALA A 70 10.99 -0.48 8.06
CA ALA A 70 9.64 -0.25 7.53
C ALA A 70 8.57 -0.20 8.65
N LYS A 71 8.65 -1.12 9.61
CA LYS A 71 7.70 -1.18 10.73
C LYS A 71 7.78 0.06 11.61
N ALA A 72 9.00 0.50 11.93
CA ALA A 72 9.22 1.69 12.74
C ALA A 72 8.67 2.95 12.06
N GLN A 73 8.92 3.11 10.76
CA GLN A 73 8.40 4.24 9.98
C GLN A 73 6.87 4.22 9.88
N PHE A 74 6.29 3.05 9.62
CA PHE A 74 4.84 2.88 9.47
C PHE A 74 4.05 3.27 10.72
N TYR A 75 4.54 2.84 11.90
CA TYR A 75 3.93 3.19 13.18
C TYR A 75 4.41 4.54 13.73
N GLY A 76 5.48 5.12 13.17
CA GLY A 76 6.11 6.34 13.66
C GLY A 76 6.76 6.15 15.03
N MET A 77 7.31 4.97 15.32
CA MET A 77 7.92 4.63 16.62
C MET A 77 9.24 3.87 16.41
N ILE A 78 10.30 4.31 17.09
CA ILE A 78 11.59 3.63 17.14
C ILE A 78 11.87 3.10 18.55
N THR A 79 12.55 1.96 18.65
CA THR A 79 13.00 1.41 19.92
C THR A 79 14.49 1.69 20.10
N ASP A 80 14.89 2.30 21.21
CA ASP A 80 16.29 2.53 21.53
C ASP A 80 17.00 1.25 22.01
N ARG A 81 18.32 1.33 22.18
CA ARG A 81 19.16 0.21 22.67
C ARG A 81 18.78 -0.27 24.08
N LYS A 82 18.01 0.51 24.83
CA LYS A 82 17.52 0.21 26.18
C LYS A 82 16.07 -0.29 26.18
N GLY A 83 15.49 -0.54 25.00
CA GLY A 83 14.13 -1.04 24.84
C GLY A 83 13.03 0.03 24.97
N ARG A 84 13.38 1.32 25.05
CA ARG A 84 12.39 2.41 25.19
C ARG A 84 11.89 2.85 23.82
N GLN A 85 10.60 3.13 23.72
CA GLN A 85 9.99 3.60 22.48
C GLN A 85 9.99 5.12 22.42
N HIS A 86 10.36 5.67 21.26
CA HIS A 86 10.38 7.10 20.99
C HIS A 86 9.59 7.39 19.69
N PRO A 87 8.79 8.47 19.66
CA PRO A 87 8.09 8.85 18.45
C PRO A 87 9.06 9.36 17.39
N ILE A 88 8.81 9.02 16.13
CA ILE A 88 9.46 9.65 14.99
C ILE A 88 8.80 11.01 14.78
N VAL A 89 9.56 12.07 15.02
CA VAL A 89 9.05 13.46 14.95
C VAL A 89 9.29 14.12 13.60
N ASN A 90 10.30 13.67 12.84
CA ASN A 90 10.67 14.26 11.55
C ASN A 90 10.88 13.17 10.51
N TYR A 91 10.12 13.25 9.43
CA TYR A 91 10.35 12.46 8.21
C TYR A 91 11.23 13.26 7.25
N THR A 92 12.06 12.57 6.45
CA THR A 92 12.71 13.23 5.32
C THR A 92 11.65 13.50 4.26
N LEU A 93 11.42 14.78 3.98
CA LEU A 93 10.41 15.25 3.02
C LEU A 93 11.01 15.71 1.68
N SER A 94 12.25 15.34 1.34
CA SER A 94 12.92 15.84 0.14
C SER A 94 12.37 15.27 -1.16
N GLU A 95 11.99 13.99 -1.15
CA GLU A 95 11.40 13.30 -2.31
C GLU A 95 9.89 13.21 -2.15
N HIS A 96 9.44 12.66 -1.02
CA HIS A 96 8.03 12.48 -0.73
C HIS A 96 7.57 13.56 0.26
N HIS A 97 7.17 14.70 -0.27
CA HIS A 97 6.74 15.86 0.52
C HIS A 97 5.52 15.55 1.40
N GLN A 98 4.73 14.55 1.02
CA GLN A 98 3.54 14.09 1.74
C GLN A 98 3.81 12.85 2.61
N ALA A 99 5.08 12.49 2.82
CA ALA A 99 5.46 11.35 3.62
C ALA A 99 4.86 11.42 5.03
N THR A 100 4.27 10.30 5.47
CA THR A 100 3.60 10.24 6.77
C THR A 100 3.66 8.84 7.36
N LYS A 101 3.45 8.73 8.68
CA LYS A 101 3.06 7.45 9.30
C LYS A 101 1.70 7.02 8.78
N ARG A 102 1.44 5.71 8.79
CA ARG A 102 0.15 5.15 8.36
C ARG A 102 -0.26 5.66 6.96
N TRP A 103 0.68 5.58 6.02
CA TRP A 103 0.45 5.93 4.62
C TRP A 103 -0.70 5.13 4.01
N ASP A 104 -0.96 3.92 4.51
CA ASP A 104 -2.14 3.10 4.20
C ASP A 104 -3.45 3.85 4.46
N LEU A 105 -3.57 4.48 5.63
CA LEU A 105 -4.76 5.25 6.01
C LEU A 105 -4.86 6.54 5.20
N LYS A 106 -3.73 7.20 4.94
CA LYS A 106 -3.70 8.41 4.13
C LYS A 106 -4.16 8.14 2.70
N ALA A 107 -3.60 7.13 2.05
CA ALA A 107 -4.01 6.73 0.70
C ALA A 107 -5.48 6.27 0.68
N LYS A 108 -5.89 5.42 1.63
CA LYS A 108 -7.29 4.99 1.76
C LYS A 108 -8.25 6.17 1.88
N SER A 109 -7.90 7.21 2.63
CA SER A 109 -8.75 8.40 2.77
C SER A 109 -8.90 9.24 1.49
N LEU A 110 -8.00 9.08 0.52
CA LEU A 110 -7.97 9.86 -0.72
C LEU A 110 -8.42 9.06 -1.94
N TYR A 111 -8.16 7.76 -1.96
CA TYR A 111 -8.24 6.93 -3.16
C TYR A 111 -9.22 5.76 -3.07
N MET A 112 -9.91 5.56 -1.93
CA MET A 112 -10.83 4.42 -1.78
C MET A 112 -11.87 4.37 -2.90
N ASP A 113 -12.53 5.49 -3.20
CA ASP A 113 -13.54 5.54 -4.27
C ASP A 113 -12.96 5.16 -5.64
N SER A 114 -11.69 5.49 -5.91
CA SER A 114 -11.03 5.11 -7.16
C SER A 114 -10.68 3.63 -7.18
N TRP A 115 -10.23 3.09 -6.05
CA TRP A 115 -9.90 1.69 -5.89
C TRP A 115 -11.14 0.79 -6.06
N GLU A 116 -12.28 1.20 -5.50
CA GLU A 116 -13.56 0.54 -5.68
C GLU A 116 -13.99 0.49 -7.14
N LYS A 117 -13.86 1.61 -7.86
CA LYS A 117 -14.20 1.70 -9.29
C LYS A 117 -13.35 0.77 -10.15
N ILE A 118 -12.03 0.74 -9.92
CA ILE A 118 -11.12 -0.10 -10.69
C ILE A 118 -11.41 -1.59 -10.44
N VAL A 119 -11.67 -1.99 -9.19
CA VAL A 119 -12.06 -3.37 -8.88
C VAL A 119 -13.39 -3.71 -9.53
N ALA A 120 -14.39 -2.83 -9.46
CA ALA A 120 -15.68 -3.06 -10.12
C ALA A 120 -15.52 -3.22 -11.64
N GLN A 121 -14.74 -2.37 -12.31
CA GLN A 121 -14.46 -2.47 -13.75
C GLN A 121 -13.74 -3.78 -14.10
N THR A 122 -12.71 -4.13 -13.33
CA THR A 122 -11.95 -5.38 -13.52
C THR A 122 -12.83 -6.61 -13.41
N LEU A 123 -13.79 -6.60 -12.47
CA LEU A 123 -14.72 -7.70 -12.28
C LEU A 123 -15.76 -7.77 -13.40
N LEU A 124 -16.28 -6.62 -13.84
CA LEU A 124 -17.26 -6.53 -14.93
C LEU A 124 -16.67 -6.88 -16.31
N GLY A 125 -15.36 -7.15 -16.40
CA GLY A 125 -14.69 -7.54 -17.63
C GLY A 125 -14.37 -6.36 -18.57
N ASP A 126 -14.50 -5.12 -18.07
CA ASP A 126 -14.16 -3.92 -18.81
C ASP A 126 -12.66 -3.64 -18.61
N ASP A 127 -11.83 -4.41 -19.33
CA ASP A 127 -10.38 -4.23 -19.36
C ASP A 127 -10.02 -2.97 -20.16
N THR A 128 -10.43 -1.79 -19.69
CA THR A 128 -9.92 -0.50 -20.19
C THR A 128 -8.61 -0.14 -19.49
N HIS A 129 -7.60 -0.99 -19.64
CA HIS A 129 -6.22 -0.54 -19.53
C HIS A 129 -5.57 -0.74 -20.90
N GLY A 130 -5.56 0.38 -21.63
CA GLY A 130 -5.05 0.49 -22.98
C GLY A 130 -3.56 0.14 -23.11
N SER A 131 -3.25 -0.14 -24.36
CA SER A 131 -1.96 -0.45 -25.00
C SER A 131 -0.79 0.45 -24.62
#